data_AF-A0A6N7LA04-F1
#
_entry.id   AF-A0A6N7LA04-F1
#
_cell.length_a   1.000
_cell.length_b   1.000
_cell.length_c   1.000
_cell.angle_alpha   90.00
_cell.angle_beta   90.00
_cell.angle_gamma   90.00
#
_symmetry.space_group_name_H-M   'P 1'
#
loop_
_entity.id
_entity.type
_entity.pdbx_description
1 polymer ?
#
loop_
_entity_poly.entity_id
_entity_poly.type
_entity_poly.pdbx_seq_one_letter_code
_entity_poly.pdbx_strand_id
1 'polypeptide(L)' 'MFEEGKAIMKATKDGLLLWIGARSHLMCHSLQVAIESNLFLVMPQRPAEIPWYPGEGTPFAVIERLLEKPQGSTTRVLR' A
#
# COMPACT_ATOMS: atom_id res chain seq x y z
N MET A 1 13.00 17.13 3.01
CA MET A 1 13.52 16.30 1.91
C MET A 1 13.82 14.93 2.52
N PHE A 2 13.07 13.88 2.16
CA PHE A 2 13.18 12.55 2.78
C PHE A 2 14.31 11.79 2.07
N GLU A 3 15.51 11.83 2.62
CA GLU A 3 16.72 11.39 1.89
C GLU A 3 16.78 9.88 1.63
N GLU A 4 16.19 9.03 2.49
CA GLU A 4 16.36 7.57 2.36
C GLU A 4 15.08 6.76 2.21
N GLY A 5 13.89 7.26 2.57
CA GLY A 5 12.64 6.51 2.45
C GLY A 5 11.70 6.77 3.62
N LYS A 6 10.41 6.53 3.41
CA LYS A 6 9.36 6.77 4.42
C LYS A 6 8.27 5.72 4.31
N ALA A 7 7.79 5.25 5.45
CA ALA A 7 6.56 4.48 5.57
C ALA A 7 5.57 5.26 6.45
N ILE A 8 4.30 5.24 6.09
CA ILE A 8 3.18 5.81 6.85
C ILE A 8 2.11 4.74 6.96
N MET A 9 1.58 4.57 8.16
CA MET A 9 0.44 3.69 8.43
C MET A 9 -0.74 4.52 8.91
N LYS A 10 -1.92 4.23 8.39
CA LYS A 10 -3.18 4.87 8.79
C LYS A 10 -4.20 3.78 9.13
N ALA A 11 -4.72 3.81 10.35
CA ALA A 11 -5.83 2.94 10.74
C ALA A 11 -7.14 3.44 10.13
N THR A 12 -7.99 2.50 9.75
CA THR A 12 -9.35 2.73 9.22
C THR A 12 -10.33 1.83 9.96
N LYS A 13 -11.63 2.04 9.74
CA LYS A 13 -12.67 1.19 10.33
C LYS A 13 -12.59 -0.27 9.87
N ASP A 14 -12.04 -0.53 8.67
CA ASP A 14 -12.03 -1.84 8.03
C ASP A 14 -10.62 -2.48 7.99
N GLY A 15 -9.60 -1.81 8.54
CA GLY A 15 -8.22 -2.31 8.53
C GLY A 15 -7.16 -1.22 8.51
N LEU A 16 -6.01 -1.51 7.89
CA LEU A 16 -4.85 -0.62 7.82
C LEU A 16 -4.57 -0.20 6.36
N LEU A 17 -4.25 1.08 6.18
CA LEU A 17 -3.65 1.59 4.96
C LEU A 17 -2.16 1.80 5.17
N LEU A 18 -1.38 1.37 4.19
CA LEU A 18 0.07 1.49 4.16
C LEU A 18 0.47 2.38 2.98
N TRP A 19 1.41 3.28 3.23
CA TRP A 19 2.02 4.09 2.18
C TRP A 19 3.52 4.10 2.37
N ILE A 20 4.25 3.87 1.30
CA ILE A 20 5.70 3.94 1.26
C ILE A 20 6.12 4.92 0.18
N GLY A 21 7.21 5.64 0.41
CA GLY A 21 7.78 6.56 -0.56
C GLY A 21 9.29 6.69 -0.38
N ALA A 22 10.03 6.57 -1.47
CA ALA A 22 11.47 6.74 -1.52
C ALA A 22 11.89 7.31 -2.88
N ARG A 23 13.15 7.76 -2.98
CA ARG A 23 13.71 8.26 -4.24
C ARG A 23 14.02 7.16 -5.25
N SER A 24 14.16 5.91 -4.81
CA SER A 24 14.47 4.77 -5.67
C SER A 24 13.43 3.66 -5.49
N HIS A 25 13.13 2.97 -6.60
CA HIS A 25 12.23 1.81 -6.56
C HIS A 25 12.79 0.68 -5.69
N LEU A 26 14.11 0.50 -5.69
CA LEU A 26 14.78 -0.48 -4.83
C LEU A 26 14.42 -0.25 -3.36
N MET A 27 14.48 0.99 -2.91
CA MET A 27 14.18 1.33 -1.53
C MET A 27 12.69 1.18 -1.20
N CYS A 28 11.78 1.56 -2.11
CA CYS A 28 10.36 1.25 -1.92
C CYS A 28 10.15 -0.26 -1.78
N HIS A 29 10.80 -1.07 -2.62
CA HIS A 29 10.70 -2.52 -2.53
C HIS A 29 11.26 -3.06 -1.20
N SER A 30 12.41 -2.53 -0.73
CA SER A 30 12.97 -2.91 0.58
C SER A 30 12.02 -2.58 1.74
N LEU A 31 11.37 -1.41 1.70
CA LEU A 31 10.37 -1.01 2.70
C LEU A 31 9.12 -1.92 2.65
N GLN A 32 8.66 -2.26 1.45
CA GLN A 32 7.54 -3.17 1.25
C GLN A 32 7.82 -4.55 1.89
N VAL A 33 8.96 -5.15 1.56
CA VAL A 33 9.36 -6.48 2.09
C VAL A 33 9.50 -6.44 3.62
N ALA A 34 10.08 -5.35 4.16
CA ALA A 34 10.22 -5.20 5.60
C ALA A 34 8.84 -5.15 6.30
N ILE A 35 7.87 -4.42 5.74
CA ILE A 35 6.51 -4.33 6.30
C ILE A 35 5.79 -5.68 6.22
N GLU A 36 5.81 -6.33 5.06
CA GLU A 36 5.17 -7.63 4.84
C GLU A 36 5.73 -8.70 5.80
N SER A 37 7.06 -8.74 5.95
CA SER A 37 7.73 -9.68 6.85
C SER A 37 7.33 -9.47 8.31
N ASN A 38 7.26 -8.22 8.76
CA ASN A 38 6.84 -7.91 10.14
C ASN A 38 5.36 -8.22 10.36
N LEU A 39 4.49 -7.93 9.39
CA LEU A 39 3.06 -8.26 9.48
C LEU A 39 2.85 -9.78 9.53
N PHE A 40 3.63 -10.56 8.77
CA PHE A 40 3.60 -12.00 8.85
C PHE A 40 3.99 -12.53 10.25
N LEU A 41 5.03 -11.95 10.88
CA LEU A 41 5.42 -12.32 12.24
C LEU A 41 4.33 -12.04 13.28
N VAL A 42 3.59 -10.93 13.13
CA VAL A 42 2.52 -10.53 14.05
C VAL A 42 1.21 -11.29 13.79
N MET A 43 0.95 -11.68 12.54
CA MET A 43 -0.28 -12.36 12.13
C MET A 43 0.00 -13.60 11.25
N PRO A 44 0.70 -14.62 11.78
CA PRO A 44 1.17 -15.76 10.98
C PRO A 44 0.04 -16.62 10.39
N GLN A 45 -1.14 -16.58 11.01
CA GLN A 45 -2.34 -17.33 10.57
C GLN A 45 -3.12 -16.61 9.45
N ARG A 46 -2.72 -15.39 9.10
CA ARG A 46 -3.31 -14.60 8.01
C ARG A 46 -2.18 -14.03 7.17
N PRO A 47 -1.65 -14.79 6.19
CA PRO A 47 -0.82 -14.19 5.16
C PRO A 47 -1.69 -13.16 4.45
N ALA A 48 -1.58 -11.90 4.88
CA ALA A 48 -2.26 -10.81 4.22
C ALA A 48 -1.55 -10.66 2.87
N GLU A 49 -2.20 -11.05 1.78
CA GLU A 49 -1.83 -10.52 0.49
C GLU A 49 -2.09 -9.01 0.57
N ILE A 50 -1.03 -8.22 0.70
CA ILE A 50 -1.11 -6.76 0.77
C ILE A 50 -1.01 -6.26 -0.68
N PRO A 51 -2.11 -5.81 -1.30
CA PRO A 51 -2.03 -5.26 -2.63
C PRO A 51 -1.35 -3.89 -2.58
N TRP A 52 -0.22 -3.76 -3.27
CA TRP A 52 0.49 -2.50 -3.42
C TRP A 52 0.16 -1.85 -4.75
N TYR A 53 0.02 -0.53 -4.73
CA TYR A 53 -0.34 0.27 -5.90
C TYR A 53 0.66 1.41 -6.06
N PRO A 54 1.04 1.75 -7.30
CA PRO A 54 1.82 2.96 -7.56
C PRO A 54 1.09 4.18 -6.97
N GLY A 55 1.80 4.92 -6.12
CA GLY A 55 1.30 6.17 -5.55
C GLY A 55 1.88 7.37 -6.29
N GLU A 56 1.04 8.35 -6.63
CA GLU A 56 1.49 9.65 -7.15
C GLU A 56 1.31 10.74 -6.08
N GLY A 57 2.43 11.28 -5.60
CA GLY A 57 2.44 12.42 -4.70
C GLY A 57 1.90 12.12 -3.29
N THR A 58 0.61 12.42 -3.07
CA THR A 58 0.01 12.48 -1.73
C THR A 58 -0.26 11.07 -1.16
N PRO A 59 0.14 10.78 0.09
CA PRO A 59 -0.14 9.50 0.72
C PRO A 59 -1.62 9.11 0.66
N PHE A 60 -1.89 7.84 0.39
CA PHE A 60 -3.22 7.20 0.37
C PHE A 60 -4.21 7.66 -0.71
N ALA A 61 -3.96 8.77 -1.42
CA ALA A 61 -4.90 9.35 -2.37
C ALA A 61 -5.42 8.37 -3.44
N VAL A 62 -4.56 7.44 -3.91
CA VAL A 62 -4.96 6.40 -4.87
C VAL A 62 -5.94 5.41 -4.27
N ILE A 63 -5.67 4.92 -3.06
CA ILE A 63 -6.49 3.92 -2.39
C ILE A 63 -7.80 4.53 -1.88
N GLU A 64 -7.75 5.74 -1.32
CA GLU A 64 -8.94 6.45 -0.86
C GLU A 64 -9.93 6.66 -2.02
N ARG A 65 -9.44 7.07 -3.20
CA ARG A 65 -10.28 7.16 -4.41
C ARG A 65 -10.86 5.80 -4.86
N LEU A 66 -10.12 4.71 -4.70
CA LEU A 66 -10.60 3.37 -5.04
C LEU A 66 -11.68 2.88 -4.06
N LEU A 67 -11.54 3.23 -2.78
CA LEU A 67 -12.52 2.92 -1.74
C LEU A 67 -13.79 3.77 -1.85
N GLU A 68 -13.67 5.01 -2.34
CA GLU A 68 -14.79 5.92 -2.56
C GLU A 68 -15.62 5.58 -3.81
N LYS A 69 -15.03 4.92 -4.81
CA LYS A 69 -15.77 4.52 -6.02
C LYS A 69 -16.72 3.37 -5.68
N PRO A 70 -18.03 3.48 -5.98
CA PRO A 70 -18.94 2.35 -5.91
C PRO A 70 -18.40 1.24 -6.82
N GLN A 71 -18.31 0.01 -6.32
CA GLN A 71 -17.95 -1.18 -7.10
C GLN A 71 -19.07 -1.50 -8.11
N GLY A 72 -19.18 -0.67 -9.14
CA GLY A 72 -20.26 -0.66 -10.11
C GLY A 72 -19.81 -0.16 -11.49
N SER A 73 -18.58 -0.48 -11.90
CA SER A 73 -18.24 -0.50 -13.32
C SER A 73 -17.06 -1.44 -13.55
N THR A 74 -17.38 -2.68 -13.89
CA THR A 74 -16.44 -3.63 -14.47
C THR A 74 -15.90 -3.07 -15.79
N THR A 75 -14.76 -2.39 -15.77
CA THR A 75 -13.96 -2.24 -16.98
C THR A 75 -13.06 -3.46 -17.08
N ARG A 76 -13.56 -4.49 -17.79
CA ARG A 76 -12.69 -5.51 -18.38
C ARG A 76 -11.75 -4.78 -19.34
N VAL A 77 -10.48 -4.62 -18.96
CA VAL A 77 -9.44 -4.36 -19.96
C VAL A 77 -9.02 -5.73 -20.50
N LEU A 78 -9.67 -6.13 -21.59
CA LEU A 78 -9.10 -7.09 -22.51
C LEU A 78 -7.97 -6.37 -23.27
N ARG A 79 -6.74 -6.79 -23.04
CA ARG A 79 -5.73 -7.16 -24.06
C ARG A 79 -4.35 -7.30 -23.43
#